data_AF-A0A6J7RPE4-F1
#
_entry.id   AF-A0A6J7RPE4-F1
#
_cell.length_a   1.000
_cell.length_b   1.000
_cell.length_c   1.000
_cell.angle_alpha   90.00
_cell.angle_beta   90.00
_cell.angle_gamma   90.00
#
_symmetry.space_group_name_H-M   'P 1'
#
loop_
_entity.id
_entity.type
_entity.pdbx_description
1 polymer ?
#
loop_
_entity_poly.entity_id
_entity_poly.type
_entity_poly.pdbx_seq_one_letter_code
_entity_poly.pdbx_strand_id
1 'polypeptide(L)'
;MRLSRLVGRSRALEVVLGCDDIDADTAEQWGWVNRTLNKDELWPFVNRMAQRIASFPPAAVQEAKAAILRSDHNIHVELLQEAIGFNKLLADPQAQQAMQNFMARGGQTSAGEKRLGELAGELG
;
A
#
# COMPACT_ATOMS: atom_id res chain seq x y z
N MET A 1 -3.93 -3.82 -8.66
CA MET A 1 -4.66 -4.52 -7.59
C MET A 1 -3.78 -5.59 -6.93
N ARG A 2 -2.84 -5.17 -6.09
CA ARG A 2 -1.99 -6.10 -5.32
C ARG A 2 -2.58 -6.45 -3.97
N LEU A 3 -3.28 -5.49 -3.34
CA LEU A 3 -3.88 -5.66 -2.02
C LEU A 3 -4.83 -6.85 -1.95
N SER A 4 -5.76 -7.00 -2.90
CA SER A 4 -6.72 -8.11 -2.93
C SER A 4 -6.09 -9.50 -3.05
N ARG A 5 -4.87 -9.61 -3.61
CA ARG A 5 -4.09 -10.86 -3.65
C ARG A 5 -3.40 -11.16 -2.32
N LEU A 6 -3.08 -10.14 -1.54
CA LEU A 6 -2.41 -10.26 -0.24
C LEU A 6 -3.41 -10.54 0.88
N VAL A 7 -4.46 -9.71 0.99
CA VAL A 7 -5.40 -9.76 2.13
C VAL A 7 -6.74 -10.40 1.80
N GLY A 8 -6.96 -10.82 0.55
CA GLY A 8 -8.22 -11.34 0.05
C GLY A 8 -9.24 -10.25 -0.29
N ARG A 9 -10.32 -10.63 -0.99
CA ARG A 9 -11.32 -9.69 -1.55
C ARG A 9 -12.00 -8.83 -0.48
N SER A 10 -12.49 -9.45 0.59
CA SER A 10 -13.33 -8.74 1.58
C SER A 10 -12.54 -7.64 2.30
N ARG A 11 -11.35 -7.96 2.81
CA ARG A 11 -10.46 -7.00 3.48
C ARG A 11 -9.94 -5.94 2.53
N ALA A 12 -9.65 -6.29 1.27
CA ALA A 12 -9.24 -5.29 0.30
C ALA A 12 -10.35 -4.27 0.00
N LEU A 13 -11.61 -4.70 -0.04
CA LEU A 13 -12.75 -3.79 -0.18
C LEU A 13 -12.94 -2.93 1.08
N GLU A 14 -12.78 -3.51 2.27
CA GLU A 14 -12.81 -2.78 3.54
C GLU A 14 -11.77 -1.64 3.54
N VAL A 15 -10.53 -1.93 3.18
CA VAL A 15 -9.46 -0.93 3.11
C VAL A 15 -9.74 0.14 2.04
N VAL A 16 -10.03 -0.27 0.80
CA VAL A 16 -10.10 0.67 -0.34
C VAL A 16 -11.35 1.54 -0.28
N LEU A 17 -12.46 1.02 0.23
CA LEU A 17 -13.71 1.77 0.33
C LEU A 17 -13.84 2.53 1.66
N GLY A 18 -13.21 2.02 2.72
CA GLY A 18 -13.21 2.65 4.04
C GLY A 18 -12.25 3.83 4.16
N CYS A 19 -11.12 3.79 3.44
CA CYS A 19 -10.09 4.85 3.46
C CYS A 19 -9.57 5.20 4.86
N ASP A 20 -9.64 4.26 5.80
CA ASP A 20 -9.17 4.45 7.18
C ASP A 20 -7.75 3.89 7.38
N ASP A 21 -7.10 4.33 8.44
CA ASP A 21 -5.76 3.89 8.81
C ASP A 21 -5.79 2.47 9.40
N ILE A 22 -4.92 1.59 8.89
CA ILE A 22 -4.77 0.22 9.39
C ILE A 22 -3.46 0.13 10.19
N ASP A 23 -3.58 -0.29 11.45
CA ASP A 23 -2.42 -0.49 12.31
C ASP A 23 -1.55 -1.67 11.82
N ALA A 24 -0.29 -1.69 12.28
CA ALA A 24 0.69 -2.65 11.82
C ALA A 24 0.30 -4.11 12.14
N ASP A 25 -0.25 -4.36 13.32
CA ASP A 25 -0.57 -5.72 13.79
C ASP A 25 -1.74 -6.29 13.00
N THR A 26 -2.76 -5.47 12.74
CA THR A 26 -3.87 -5.81 11.84
C THR A 26 -3.34 -6.07 10.42
N ALA A 27 -2.45 -5.23 9.91
CA ALA A 27 -1.84 -5.40 8.59
C ALA A 27 -1.03 -6.70 8.47
N GLU A 28 -0.31 -7.13 9.51
CA GLU A 28 0.38 -8.43 9.54
C GLU A 28 -0.62 -9.59 9.56
N GLN A 29 -1.61 -9.54 10.47
CA GLN A 29 -2.64 -10.58 10.57
C GLN A 29 -3.42 -10.78 9.27
N TRP A 30 -3.56 -9.71 8.48
CA TRP A 30 -4.22 -9.74 7.19
C TRP A 30 -3.31 -10.23 6.07
N GLY A 31 -1.99 -10.23 6.27
CA GLY A 31 -1.00 -10.56 5.24
C GLY A 31 -0.65 -9.40 4.33
N TRP A 32 -1.00 -8.16 4.69
CA TRP A 32 -0.61 -6.97 3.94
C TRP A 32 0.89 -6.70 4.10
N VAL A 33 1.40 -6.83 5.32
CA VAL A 33 2.84 -6.78 5.61
C VAL A 33 3.36 -8.16 6.04
N ASN A 34 4.65 -8.40 5.83
CA ASN A 34 5.25 -9.71 6.16
C ASN A 34 5.36 -9.98 7.66
N ARG A 35 5.51 -8.94 8.48
CA ARG A 35 5.59 -9.00 9.95
C ARG A 35 5.56 -7.62 10.59
N THR A 36 5.11 -7.54 11.84
CA THR A 36 5.43 -6.45 12.76
C THR A 36 6.61 -6.81 13.65
N LEU A 37 7.27 -5.79 14.16
CA LEU A 37 8.42 -5.89 15.06
C LEU A 37 8.36 -4.73 16.04
N ASN A 38 8.93 -4.93 17.23
CA ASN A 38 9.15 -3.82 18.14
C ASN A 38 10.10 -2.80 17.49
N LYS A 39 9.94 -1.53 17.88
CA LYS A 39 10.67 -0.40 17.28
C LYS A 39 12.19 -0.57 17.32
N ASP A 40 12.72 -1.14 18.41
CA ASP A 40 14.13 -1.40 18.65
C ASP A 40 14.66 -2.63 17.88
N GLU A 41 13.77 -3.54 17.44
CA GLU A 41 14.12 -4.74 16.70
C GLU A 41 14.08 -4.56 15.18
N LEU A 42 13.36 -3.54 14.69
CA LEU A 42 13.12 -3.30 13.27
C LEU A 42 14.42 -3.20 12.46
N TRP A 43 15.30 -2.25 12.80
CA TRP A 43 16.55 -2.03 12.06
C TRP A 43 17.53 -3.21 12.15
N PRO A 44 17.76 -3.82 13.33
CA PRO A 44 18.55 -5.05 13.42
C PRO A 44 18.01 -6.18 12.54
N PHE A 45 16.68 -6.36 12.47
CA PHE A 45 16.06 -7.36 11.62
C PHE A 45 16.27 -7.08 10.13
N VAL A 46 15.97 -5.86 9.68
CA VAL A 46 16.11 -5.45 8.27
C VAL A 46 17.56 -5.57 7.81
N ASN A 47 18.52 -5.10 8.61
CA ASN A 47 19.95 -5.15 8.27
C ASN A 47 20.43 -6.60 8.11
N ARG A 48 20.08 -7.48 9.04
CA ARG A 48 20.43 -8.91 8.95
C ARG A 48 19.83 -9.55 7.69
N MET A 49 18.57 -9.26 7.38
CA MET A 49 17.90 -9.80 6.20
C MET A 49 18.56 -9.32 4.91
N ALA A 50 18.84 -8.02 4.79
CA ALA A 50 19.51 -7.44 3.64
C ALA A 50 20.92 -8.01 3.45
N GLN A 51 21.71 -8.11 4.51
CA GLN A 51 23.05 -8.72 4.49
C GLN A 51 22.98 -10.20 4.07
N ARG A 52 21.99 -10.94 4.56
CA ARG A 52 21.78 -12.35 4.16
C ARG A 52 21.50 -12.46 2.66
N ILE A 53 20.61 -11.63 2.11
CA ILE A 53 20.31 -11.63 0.67
C ILE A 53 21.57 -11.26 -0.13
N ALA A 54 22.30 -10.23 0.31
CA ALA A 54 23.52 -9.77 -0.34
C ALA A 54 24.67 -10.79 -0.31
N SER A 55 24.65 -11.74 0.63
CA SER A 55 25.66 -12.81 0.72
C SER A 55 25.52 -13.89 -0.37
N PHE A 56 24.40 -13.94 -1.09
CA PHE A 56 24.15 -14.92 -2.15
C PHE A 56 24.60 -14.44 -3.53
N PRO A 57 24.93 -15.35 -4.47
CA PRO A 57 25.24 -14.97 -5.85
C PRO A 57 24.11 -14.14 -6.48
N PRO A 58 24.39 -12.96 -7.06
CA PRO A 58 23.35 -12.07 -7.59
C PRO A 58 22.42 -12.73 -8.62
N ALA A 59 22.97 -13.56 -9.51
CA ALA A 59 22.19 -14.29 -10.51
C ALA A 59 21.18 -15.26 -9.86
N ALA A 60 21.56 -15.92 -8.76
CA ALA A 60 20.65 -16.82 -8.05
C ALA A 60 19.49 -16.06 -7.39
N VAL A 61 19.78 -14.91 -6.77
CA VAL A 61 18.74 -14.04 -6.17
C VAL A 61 17.79 -13.51 -7.25
N GLN A 62 18.33 -13.09 -8.41
CA GLN A 62 17.54 -12.61 -9.54
C GLN A 62 16.60 -13.70 -10.07
N GLU A 63 17.12 -14.90 -10.33
CA GLU A 63 16.29 -15.99 -10.87
C GLU A 63 15.23 -16.47 -9.87
N ALA A 64 15.58 -16.59 -8.58
CA ALA A 64 14.61 -16.95 -7.54
C ALA A 64 13.47 -15.92 -7.45
N LYS A 65 13.81 -14.62 -7.46
CA LYS A 65 12.82 -13.54 -7.48
C LYS A 65 11.98 -13.57 -8.75
N ALA A 66 12.59 -13.76 -9.91
CA ALA A 66 11.89 -13.82 -11.19
C ALA A 66 10.93 -15.01 -11.26
N ALA A 67 11.31 -16.17 -10.73
CA ALA A 67 10.45 -17.35 -10.65
C ALA A 67 9.16 -17.08 -9.85
N ILE A 68 9.28 -16.42 -8.70
CA ILE A 68 8.13 -16.03 -7.88
C ILE A 68 7.26 -15.01 -8.63
N LEU A 69 7.86 -13.96 -9.20
CA LEU A 69 7.10 -12.93 -9.94
C LEU A 69 6.41 -13.48 -11.19
N ARG A 70 6.96 -14.50 -11.84
CA ARG A 70 6.29 -15.19 -12.96
C ARG A 70 5.03 -15.94 -12.54
N SER A 71 4.88 -16.28 -11.25
CA SER A 71 3.63 -16.85 -10.74
C SER A 71 2.52 -15.82 -10.57
N ASP A 72 2.81 -14.52 -10.73
CA ASP A 72 1.77 -13.49 -10.76
C ASP A 72 1.15 -13.42 -12.16
N HIS A 73 -0.15 -13.65 -12.25
CA HIS A 73 -0.88 -13.67 -13.52
C HIS A 73 -1.67 -12.36 -13.71
N ASN A 74 -1.70 -11.85 -14.94
CA ASN A 74 -2.50 -10.70 -15.40
C ASN A 74 -2.24 -9.34 -14.71
N ILE A 75 -1.19 -9.22 -13.86
CA ILE A 75 -0.90 -7.98 -13.11
C ILE A 75 -0.83 -6.75 -14.01
N HIS A 76 -0.16 -6.83 -15.16
CA HIS A 76 0.01 -5.68 -16.05
C HIS A 76 -1.32 -5.16 -16.61
N VAL A 77 -2.20 -6.08 -17.04
CA VAL A 77 -3.51 -5.73 -17.60
C VAL A 77 -4.40 -5.11 -16.52
N GLU A 78 -4.41 -5.69 -15.33
CA GLU A 78 -5.21 -5.18 -14.21
C GLU A 78 -4.72 -3.84 -13.70
N LEU A 79 -3.39 -3.62 -13.63
CA LEU A 79 -2.82 -2.32 -13.27
C LEU A 79 -3.18 -1.24 -14.30
N LEU A 80 -3.22 -1.60 -15.59
CA LEU A 80 -3.64 -0.67 -16.63
C LEU A 80 -5.12 -0.28 -16.48
N GLN A 81 -5.99 -1.25 -16.19
CA GLN A 81 -7.41 -0.99 -15.93
C GLN A 81 -7.63 -0.11 -14.70
N GLU A 82 -6.90 -0.38 -13.61
CA GLU A 82 -6.90 0.43 -12.39
C GLU A 82 -6.45 1.88 -12.68
N ALA A 83 -5.34 2.05 -13.41
CA ALA A 83 -4.83 3.37 -13.78
C ALA A 83 -5.83 4.15 -14.66
N ILE A 84 -6.50 3.48 -15.62
CA ILE A 84 -7.55 4.10 -16.44
C ILE A 84 -8.71 4.57 -15.55
N GLY A 85 -9.18 3.72 -14.63
CA GLY A 85 -10.25 4.06 -13.70
C GLY A 85 -9.91 5.24 -12.81
N PHE A 86 -8.70 5.23 -12.22
CA PHE A 86 -8.18 6.33 -11.41
C PHE A 86 -8.11 7.64 -12.21
N ASN A 87 -7.47 7.63 -13.38
CA ASN A 87 -7.32 8.82 -14.22
C ASN A 87 -8.67 9.38 -14.70
N LYS A 88 -9.65 8.52 -14.97
CA LYS A 88 -11.01 8.94 -15.31
C LYS A 88 -11.65 9.74 -14.16
N LEU A 89 -11.54 9.23 -12.94
CA LEU A 89 -12.14 9.86 -11.75
C LEU A 89 -11.36 11.07 -11.26
N LEU A 90 -10.06 11.15 -11.58
CA LEU A 90 -9.24 12.30 -11.21
C LEU A 90 -9.78 13.61 -11.81
N ALA A 91 -10.35 13.57 -13.02
CA ALA A 91 -10.95 14.72 -13.66
C ALA A 91 -12.40 14.99 -13.22
N ASP A 92 -12.98 14.16 -12.35
CA ASP A 92 -14.34 14.34 -11.87
C ASP A 92 -14.45 15.61 -11.01
N PRO A 93 -15.46 16.49 -11.24
CA PRO A 93 -15.61 17.72 -10.45
C PRO A 93 -15.74 17.49 -8.94
N GLN A 94 -16.37 16.39 -8.50
CA GLN A 94 -16.48 16.07 -7.08
C GLN A 94 -15.12 15.68 -6.50
N ALA A 95 -14.32 14.93 -7.25
CA ALA A 95 -12.95 14.60 -6.83
C ALA A 95 -12.07 15.86 -6.73
N GLN A 96 -12.20 16.80 -7.68
CA GLN A 96 -11.51 18.09 -7.64
C GLN A 96 -11.92 18.92 -6.43
N GLN A 97 -13.22 18.97 -6.10
CA GLN A 97 -13.73 19.67 -4.92
C GLN A 97 -13.23 19.02 -3.62
N ALA A 98 -13.29 17.70 -3.52
CA ALA A 98 -12.78 16.96 -2.36
C ALA A 98 -11.28 17.23 -2.13
N MET A 99 -10.48 17.31 -3.21
CA MET A 99 -9.06 17.67 -3.12
C MET A 99 -8.85 19.11 -2.63
N GLN A 100 -9.67 20.07 -3.08
CA GLN A 100 -9.61 21.44 -2.56
C GLN A 100 -9.95 21.50 -1.07
N ASN A 101 -10.98 20.76 -0.65
CA ASN A 101 -11.36 20.64 0.76
C ASN A 101 -10.23 20.02 1.59
N PHE A 102 -9.59 18.98 1.06
CA PHE A 102 -8.44 18.33 1.69
C PHE A 102 -7.29 19.33 1.93
N MET A 103 -6.90 20.07 0.89
CA MET A 103 -5.85 21.08 1.00
C MET A 103 -6.22 22.20 1.99
N ALA A 104 -7.46 22.69 1.95
CA ALA A 104 -7.94 23.74 2.85
C ALA A 104 -7.95 23.31 4.33
N ARG A 105 -8.11 22.01 4.59
CA ARG A 105 -8.10 21.41 5.93
C ARG A 105 -6.72 20.96 6.40
N GLY A 106 -5.67 21.37 5.69
CA GLY A 106 -4.29 21.08 6.08
C GLY A 106 -3.75 19.76 5.52
N GLY A 107 -4.35 19.22 4.47
CA GLY A 107 -3.72 18.20 3.64
C GLY A 107 -2.31 18.65 3.19
N GLN A 108 -1.38 17.71 3.09
CA GLN A 108 0.06 17.96 2.88
C GLN A 108 0.77 18.78 3.98
N THR A 109 0.12 19.01 5.13
CA THR A 109 0.79 19.53 6.34
C THR A 109 0.98 18.40 7.35
N SER A 110 2.01 18.49 8.21
CA SER A 110 2.24 17.45 9.23
C SER A 110 1.05 17.23 10.17
N ALA A 111 0.25 18.26 10.46
CA ALA A 111 -0.91 18.15 11.32
C ALA A 111 -2.06 17.39 10.64
N GLY A 112 -2.34 17.69 9.37
CA GLY A 112 -3.36 16.99 8.59
C GLY A 112 -2.99 15.54 8.28
N GLU A 113 -1.76 15.31 7.84
CA GLU A 113 -1.26 13.96 7.47
C GLU A 113 -1.21 12.98 8.66
N LYS A 114 -1.13 13.46 9.90
CA LYS A 114 -1.16 12.61 11.11
C LYS A 114 -2.54 12.01 11.42
N ARG A 115 -3.59 12.54 10.80
CA ARG A 115 -4.98 12.10 10.97
C ARG A 115 -5.64 11.89 9.61
N LEU A 116 -4.89 11.37 8.64
CA LEU A 116 -5.30 11.29 7.25
C LEU A 116 -6.57 10.44 7.07
N GLY A 117 -6.68 9.30 7.78
CA GLY A 117 -7.89 8.47 7.76
C GLY A 117 -9.16 9.23 8.20
N GLU A 118 -9.07 9.96 9.32
CA GLU A 118 -10.17 10.83 9.76
C GLU A 118 -10.46 11.91 8.73
N LEU A 119 -9.43 12.62 8.26
CA LEU A 119 -9.56 13.74 7.32
C LEU A 119 -10.22 13.31 6.00
N ALA A 120 -9.93 12.10 5.51
CA ALA A 120 -10.55 11.55 4.30
C ALA A 120 -12.08 11.40 4.44
N GLY A 121 -12.56 11.05 5.65
CA GLY A 121 -13.98 10.95 5.96
C GLY A 121 -14.72 12.30 6.03
N GLU A 122 -13.98 13.42 6.07
CA GLU A 122 -14.56 14.76 6.20
C GLU A 122 -14.61 15.57 4.89
N LEU A 123 -14.19 14.99 3.75
CA LEU A 123 -13.99 15.70 2.46
C LEU A 123 -15.26 15.94 1.64
N GLY A 124 -16.36 15.28 2.00
CA GLY A 124 -17.68 15.42 1.37
C GLY A 124 -18.36 16.76 1.60
#